data_AF-A0A7L3I6D9-F1
#
_entry.id   AF-A0A7L3I6D9-F1
#
_cell.length_a   1.000
_cell.length_b   1.000
_cell.length_c   1.000
_cell.angle_alpha   90.00
_cell.angle_beta   90.00
_cell.angle_gamma   90.00
#
_symmetry.space_group_name_H-M   'P 1'
#
loop_
_entity.id
_entity.type
_entity.pdbx_description
1 polymer ?
#
loop_
_entity_poly.entity_id
_entity_poly.type
_entity_poly.pdbx_seq_one_letter_code
_entity_poly.pdbx_strand_id
1 'polypeptide(L)'
;RPYQGLSRYKPEKFNRRVLSKLVFRLLERFSVDPALCPNVINQRHLRTLNYLFYKRFVEKTMTEENWADHIQSTVGENRWLQEQLVQSLLHYCDVRGAARWARRCRVPPEMLPRAVAEELRKLHTQDRVEEVTKADNYKDSKKKDYYQLPIPRENIYFLGTWEETLQCWEKVLQPGQVIGVDMEWKPSFGMVGKPRVALLQLALKDEVFLLDVPRLLEQAEAEGEKEKLPHFIHRLYSDAAITKLGYGMSGDLNSLAAECSALKDTEKQMQGVVDLLAVDKKVDGLSPEHNHEQRGVRQPEKGLSLLVHHVLGKPLDKTEQLSNWEKRPLREEQILYAASDAYCLLEIYERLCKDPESFGLGSDLTESLVGKQSKKPRAKKQLNKQEAPSPSGQECQGPETEPSCPPGPISPQQFSVVCDNMLQGLGRYLRCLGVDVRLLDNEDDHRKAAEIARQEGRVILTSGLPYQTLRSQVGEGRCFSVNCSEKAKEQALQVLKHFNVQVSLTDIFSRCQ
;
A
#
# COMPACT_ATOMS: atom_id res chain seq x y z
N ARG A 1 10.56 -28.53 -32.79
CA ARG A 1 9.35 -29.32 -33.13
C ARG A 1 8.13 -28.58 -32.60
N PRO A 2 7.19 -28.14 -33.44
CA PRO A 2 5.95 -27.53 -32.96
C PRO A 2 5.10 -28.62 -32.28
N TYR A 3 4.62 -28.36 -31.06
CA TYR A 3 3.79 -29.30 -30.32
C TYR A 3 2.41 -29.43 -30.98
N GLN A 4 2.17 -30.55 -31.67
CA GLN A 4 0.86 -30.89 -32.23
C GLN A 4 -0.14 -31.14 -31.10
N GLY A 5 -1.16 -30.28 -31.01
CA GLY A 5 -2.21 -30.33 -29.97
C GLY A 5 -2.62 -28.97 -29.40
N LEU A 6 -1.81 -27.92 -29.62
CA LEU A 6 -2.07 -26.57 -29.13
C LEU A 6 -2.76 -25.64 -30.14
N SER A 7 -3.44 -26.17 -31.17
CA SER A 7 -4.10 -25.34 -32.21
C SER A 7 -5.17 -24.37 -31.67
N ARG A 8 -5.67 -24.59 -30.44
CA ARG A 8 -6.60 -23.70 -29.72
C ARG A 8 -5.91 -22.67 -28.81
N TYR A 9 -4.59 -22.73 -28.64
CA TYR A 9 -3.86 -21.88 -27.71
C TYR A 9 -2.98 -20.89 -28.46
N LYS A 10 -3.18 -19.58 -28.21
CA LYS A 10 -2.36 -18.52 -28.79
C LYS A 10 -1.00 -18.46 -28.07
N PRO A 11 0.14 -18.80 -28.70
CA PRO A 11 1.47 -18.79 -28.07
C PRO A 11 1.82 -17.43 -27.47
N GLU A 12 1.37 -16.36 -28.13
CA GLU A 12 1.41 -14.95 -27.70
C GLU A 12 0.92 -14.72 -26.25
N LYS A 13 -0.01 -15.57 -25.76
CA LYS A 13 -0.59 -15.46 -24.42
C LYS A 13 0.29 -16.10 -23.34
N PHE A 14 1.30 -16.88 -23.70
CA PHE A 14 2.25 -17.50 -22.77
C PHE A 14 3.45 -16.59 -22.52
N ASN A 15 3.23 -15.53 -21.75
CA ASN A 15 4.34 -14.75 -21.21
C ASN A 15 4.77 -15.26 -19.82
N ARG A 16 5.99 -14.91 -19.39
CA ARG A 16 6.56 -15.29 -18.09
C ARG A 16 5.62 -15.02 -16.91
N ARG A 17 4.82 -13.94 -16.97
CA ARG A 17 3.86 -13.57 -15.92
C ARG A 17 2.66 -14.52 -15.87
N VAL A 18 2.10 -14.90 -17.01
CA VAL A 18 0.98 -15.85 -17.10
C VAL A 18 1.44 -17.24 -16.67
N LEU A 19 2.62 -17.68 -17.11
CA LEU A 19 3.21 -18.95 -16.71
C LEU A 19 3.49 -19.02 -15.21
N SER A 20 4.09 -17.98 -14.64
CA SER A 20 4.32 -17.90 -13.18
C SER A 20 3.00 -18.00 -12.39
N LYS A 21 1.94 -17.26 -12.80
CA LYS A 21 0.62 -17.37 -12.16
C LYS A 21 -0.01 -18.75 -12.31
N LEU A 22 0.21 -19.44 -13.43
CA LEU A 22 -0.28 -20.79 -13.62
C LEU A 22 0.42 -21.77 -12.67
N VAL A 23 1.75 -21.70 -12.57
CA VAL A 23 2.54 -22.56 -11.67
C VAL A 23 2.05 -22.42 -10.23
N PHE A 24 1.90 -21.20 -9.71
CA PHE A 24 1.42 -21.02 -8.34
C PHE A 24 -0.01 -21.54 -8.11
N ARG A 25 -0.91 -21.38 -9.08
CA ARG A 25 -2.25 -21.99 -8.96
C ARG A 25 -2.22 -23.51 -8.92
N LEU A 26 -1.28 -24.13 -9.63
CA LEU A 26 -1.11 -25.58 -9.61
C LEU A 26 -0.48 -26.02 -8.29
N LEU A 27 0.54 -25.32 -7.80
CA LEU A 27 1.15 -25.58 -6.49
C LEU A 27 0.09 -25.57 -5.37
N GLU A 28 -0.75 -24.53 -5.35
CA GLU A 28 -1.84 -24.41 -4.37
C GLU A 28 -2.89 -25.52 -4.54
N ARG A 29 -3.33 -25.78 -5.78
CA ARG A 29 -4.37 -26.80 -6.05
C ARG A 29 -3.96 -28.21 -5.63
N PHE A 30 -2.68 -28.53 -5.76
CA PHE A 30 -2.14 -29.86 -5.48
C PHE A 30 -1.36 -29.92 -4.16
N SER A 31 -1.38 -28.85 -3.36
CA SER A 31 -0.63 -28.74 -2.09
C SER A 31 0.85 -29.14 -2.24
N VAL A 32 1.47 -28.73 -3.34
CA VAL A 32 2.87 -29.03 -3.65
C VAL A 32 3.77 -27.94 -3.07
N ASP A 33 4.85 -28.35 -2.42
CA ASP A 33 5.83 -27.44 -1.84
C ASP A 33 6.40 -26.48 -2.91
N PRO A 34 6.23 -25.15 -2.74
CA PRO A 34 6.80 -24.16 -3.63
C PRO A 34 8.32 -24.31 -3.84
N ALA A 35 9.08 -24.83 -2.86
CA ALA A 35 10.52 -25.04 -2.96
C ALA A 35 10.92 -25.89 -4.17
N LEU A 36 10.01 -26.73 -4.67
CA LEU A 36 10.20 -27.54 -5.88
C LEU A 36 10.17 -26.72 -7.19
N CYS A 37 9.79 -25.44 -7.13
CA CYS A 37 9.71 -24.52 -8.27
C CYS A 37 10.62 -23.27 -8.11
N PRO A 38 11.94 -23.45 -7.90
CA PRO A 38 12.84 -22.36 -7.50
C PRO A 38 12.93 -21.24 -8.55
N ASN A 39 12.85 -21.56 -9.85
CA ASN A 39 12.92 -20.55 -10.91
C ASN A 39 11.75 -19.56 -10.86
N VAL A 40 10.54 -20.04 -10.60
CA VAL A 40 9.34 -19.19 -10.56
C VAL A 40 9.32 -18.35 -9.28
N ILE A 41 9.83 -18.91 -8.17
CA ILE A 41 10.03 -18.21 -6.90
C ILE A 41 11.07 -17.10 -7.07
N ASN A 42 12.24 -17.41 -7.61
CA ASN A 42 13.33 -16.45 -7.82
C ASN A 42 12.89 -15.28 -8.71
N GLN A 43 12.20 -15.57 -9.81
CA GLN A 43 11.65 -14.52 -10.70
C GLN A 43 10.64 -13.61 -9.98
N ARG A 44 9.96 -14.11 -8.96
CA ARG A 44 9.02 -13.35 -8.16
C ARG A 44 9.73 -12.47 -7.14
N HIS A 45 10.70 -13.03 -6.42
CA HIS A 45 11.56 -12.27 -5.52
C HIS A 45 12.32 -11.17 -6.26
N LEU A 46 12.78 -11.41 -7.49
CA LEU A 46 13.38 -10.36 -8.33
C LEU A 46 12.40 -9.21 -8.61
N ARG A 47 11.12 -9.48 -8.84
CA ARG A 47 10.12 -8.41 -9.00
C ARG A 47 9.89 -7.64 -7.71
N THR A 48 9.85 -8.33 -6.58
CA THR A 48 9.78 -7.69 -5.26
C THR A 48 11.01 -6.82 -5.03
N LEU A 49 12.21 -7.32 -5.33
CA LEU A 49 13.47 -6.58 -5.26
C LEU A 49 13.38 -5.28 -6.08
N ASN A 50 13.00 -5.37 -7.35
CA ASN A 50 12.86 -4.20 -8.23
C ASN A 50 11.85 -3.19 -7.67
N TYR A 51 10.72 -3.65 -7.14
CA TYR A 51 9.73 -2.80 -6.49
C TYR A 51 10.30 -2.08 -5.25
N LEU A 52 11.05 -2.79 -4.41
CA LEU A 52 11.67 -2.21 -3.22
C LEU A 52 12.69 -1.14 -3.60
N PHE A 53 13.53 -1.38 -4.61
CA PHE A 53 14.46 -0.39 -5.14
C PHE A 53 13.74 0.86 -5.65
N TYR A 54 12.67 0.67 -6.44
CA TYR A 54 11.84 1.77 -6.92
C TYR A 54 11.25 2.58 -5.75
N LYS A 55 10.69 1.93 -4.72
CA LYS A 55 10.15 2.61 -3.53
C LYS A 55 11.19 3.41 -2.75
N ARG A 56 12.42 2.90 -2.61
CA ARG A 56 13.48 3.55 -1.82
C ARG A 56 14.21 4.65 -2.57
N PHE A 57 14.60 4.40 -3.82
CA PHE A 57 15.51 5.28 -4.57
C PHE A 57 14.79 6.20 -5.54
N VAL A 58 13.63 5.80 -6.08
CA VAL A 58 12.85 6.61 -7.02
C VAL A 58 11.76 7.40 -6.28
N GLU A 59 10.81 6.70 -5.63
CA GLU A 59 9.71 7.37 -4.92
C GLU A 59 10.12 7.95 -3.57
N LYS A 60 11.18 7.41 -2.95
CA LYS A 60 11.70 7.83 -1.63
C LYS A 60 10.65 7.78 -0.52
N THR A 61 9.67 6.87 -0.63
CA THR A 61 8.60 6.70 0.36
C THR A 61 8.90 5.61 1.39
N MET A 62 10.01 4.88 1.23
CA MET A 62 10.41 3.79 2.13
C MET A 62 11.69 4.15 2.84
N THR A 63 11.71 3.97 4.18
CA THR A 63 12.90 4.22 5.01
C THR A 63 14.00 3.22 4.75
N GLU A 64 15.20 3.54 5.25
CA GLU A 64 16.36 2.69 5.11
C GLU A 64 16.21 1.37 5.85
N GLU A 65 15.63 1.43 7.04
CA GLU A 65 15.36 0.31 7.92
C GLU A 65 14.33 -0.64 7.31
N ASN A 66 13.21 -0.09 6.82
CA ASN A 66 12.16 -0.88 6.17
C ASN A 66 12.64 -1.54 4.89
N TRP A 67 13.37 -0.77 4.08
CA TRP A 67 13.94 -1.31 2.85
C TRP A 67 14.91 -2.45 3.16
N ALA A 68 15.86 -2.25 4.08
CA ALA A 68 16.85 -3.27 4.44
C ALA A 68 16.20 -4.56 4.95
N ASP A 69 15.17 -4.45 5.79
CA ASP A 69 14.47 -5.59 6.37
C ASP A 69 13.70 -6.42 5.33
N HIS A 70 13.10 -5.75 4.35
CA HIS A 70 12.45 -6.42 3.22
C HIS A 70 13.45 -7.04 2.25
N ILE A 71 14.57 -6.36 1.98
CA ILE A 71 15.64 -6.90 1.13
C ILE A 71 16.21 -8.16 1.76
N GLN A 72 16.54 -8.14 3.05
CA GLN A 72 17.07 -9.29 3.75
C GLN A 72 16.08 -10.46 3.71
N SER A 73 14.79 -10.22 3.94
CA SER A 73 13.77 -11.26 3.86
C SER A 73 13.51 -11.78 2.44
N THR A 74 13.71 -10.96 1.40
CA THR A 74 13.44 -11.33 0.00
C THR A 74 14.61 -12.06 -0.62
N VAL A 75 15.83 -11.63 -0.34
CA VAL A 75 17.07 -12.16 -0.93
C VAL A 75 17.58 -13.35 -0.12
N GLY A 76 17.60 -13.24 1.22
CA GLY A 76 18.12 -14.27 2.11
C GLY A 76 19.51 -14.78 1.70
N GLU A 77 19.66 -16.10 1.71
CA GLU A 77 20.91 -16.80 1.33
C GLU A 77 20.97 -17.19 -0.15
N ASN A 78 19.99 -16.76 -0.95
CA ASN A 78 19.91 -17.13 -2.35
C ASN A 78 20.96 -16.38 -3.18
N ARG A 79 22.04 -17.08 -3.57
CA ARG A 79 23.17 -16.51 -4.31
C ARG A 79 22.76 -15.76 -5.58
N TRP A 80 21.83 -16.31 -6.35
CA TRP A 80 21.36 -15.65 -7.57
C TRP A 80 20.67 -14.32 -7.27
N LEU A 81 19.81 -14.26 -6.24
CA LEU A 81 19.19 -13.01 -5.81
C LEU A 81 20.20 -12.02 -5.20
N GLN A 82 21.25 -12.52 -4.53
CA GLN A 82 22.34 -11.67 -4.03
C GLN A 82 23.11 -11.02 -5.19
N GLU A 83 23.39 -11.74 -6.28
CA GLU A 83 23.98 -11.15 -7.49
C GLU A 83 23.08 -10.05 -8.08
N GLN A 84 21.78 -10.32 -8.18
CA GLN A 84 20.80 -9.34 -8.69
C GLN A 84 20.71 -8.10 -7.78
N LEU A 85 20.78 -8.29 -6.46
CA LEU A 85 20.84 -7.19 -5.48
C LEU A 85 22.07 -6.33 -5.71
N VAL A 86 23.26 -6.93 -5.86
CA VAL A 86 24.51 -6.19 -6.08
C VAL A 86 24.47 -5.42 -7.40
N GLN A 87 23.98 -6.02 -8.48
CA GLN A 87 23.78 -5.33 -9.76
C GLN A 87 22.83 -4.14 -9.62
N SER A 88 21.72 -4.32 -8.90
CA SER A 88 20.76 -3.24 -8.63
C SER A 88 21.38 -2.12 -7.78
N LEU A 89 22.17 -2.45 -6.76
CA LEU A 89 22.88 -1.45 -5.95
C LEU A 89 23.81 -0.59 -6.79
N LEU A 90 24.57 -1.20 -7.70
CA LEU A 90 25.49 -0.47 -8.59
C LEU A 90 24.77 0.40 -9.63
N HIS A 91 23.54 0.03 -9.97
CA HIS A 91 22.70 0.83 -10.86
C HIS A 91 22.14 2.07 -10.16
N TYR A 92 21.68 1.93 -8.92
CA TYR A 92 21.02 3.01 -8.18
C TYR A 92 21.96 3.86 -7.30
N CYS A 93 23.16 3.36 -6.97
CA CYS A 93 24.11 4.00 -6.05
C CYS A 93 25.51 4.13 -6.66
N ASP A 94 26.29 5.06 -6.11
CA ASP A 94 27.74 5.07 -6.28
C ASP A 94 28.41 3.89 -5.54
N VAL A 95 29.70 3.64 -5.82
CA VAL A 95 30.44 2.50 -5.25
C VAL A 95 30.42 2.53 -3.72
N ARG A 96 30.53 3.72 -3.12
CA ARG A 96 30.48 3.90 -1.65
C ARG A 96 29.07 3.61 -1.10
N GLY A 97 28.01 4.09 -1.75
CA GLY A 97 26.63 3.76 -1.40
C GLY A 97 26.31 2.28 -1.53
N ALA A 98 26.76 1.65 -2.63
CA ALA A 98 26.62 0.21 -2.84
C ALA A 98 27.34 -0.60 -1.75
N ALA A 99 28.54 -0.18 -1.33
CA ALA A 99 29.28 -0.81 -0.23
C ALA A 99 28.54 -0.69 1.12
N ARG A 100 28.00 0.49 1.44
CA ARG A 100 27.19 0.69 2.66
C ARG A 100 25.96 -0.23 2.67
N TRP A 101 25.24 -0.31 1.56
CA TRP A 101 24.05 -1.16 1.46
C TRP A 101 24.37 -2.64 1.46
N ALA A 102 25.43 -3.05 0.77
CA ALA A 102 25.92 -4.43 0.80
C ALA A 102 26.22 -4.88 2.24
N ARG A 103 26.86 -4.01 3.05
CA ARG A 103 27.07 -4.25 4.48
C ARG A 103 25.75 -4.42 5.24
N ARG A 104 24.82 -3.47 5.05
CA ARG A 104 23.54 -3.44 5.78
C ARG A 104 22.66 -4.65 5.46
N CYS A 105 22.68 -5.10 4.21
CA CYS A 105 21.97 -6.28 3.72
C CYS A 105 22.76 -7.59 3.97
N ARG A 106 23.94 -7.53 4.59
CA ARG A 106 24.81 -8.68 4.90
C ARG A 106 25.17 -9.53 3.68
N VAL A 107 25.44 -8.86 2.55
CA VAL A 107 25.87 -9.55 1.32
C VAL A 107 27.29 -10.10 1.52
N PRO A 108 27.54 -11.38 1.19
CA PRO A 108 28.87 -11.98 1.34
C PRO A 108 29.93 -11.23 0.51
N PRO A 109 31.13 -10.94 1.05
CA PRO A 109 32.17 -10.18 0.34
C PRO A 109 32.61 -10.78 -0.99
N GLU A 110 32.56 -12.11 -1.13
CA GLU A 110 32.90 -12.83 -2.35
C GLU A 110 31.95 -12.55 -3.52
N MET A 111 30.73 -12.08 -3.23
CA MET A 111 29.73 -11.71 -4.23
C MET A 111 29.89 -10.26 -4.71
N LEU A 112 30.74 -9.48 -4.04
CA LEU A 112 30.92 -8.05 -4.32
C LEU A 112 32.00 -7.85 -5.38
N PRO A 113 31.76 -6.98 -6.38
CA PRO A 113 32.82 -6.53 -7.27
C PRO A 113 33.97 -5.92 -6.48
N ARG A 114 35.19 -6.09 -7.00
CA ARG A 114 36.43 -5.67 -6.32
C ARG A 114 36.36 -4.22 -5.80
N ALA A 115 35.86 -3.29 -6.61
CA ALA A 115 35.73 -1.89 -6.21
C ALA A 115 34.82 -1.69 -4.98
N VAL A 116 33.68 -2.39 -4.92
CA VAL A 116 32.75 -2.34 -3.79
C VAL A 116 33.36 -3.02 -2.56
N ALA A 117 34.04 -4.15 -2.74
CA ALA A 117 34.69 -4.87 -1.65
C ALA A 117 35.84 -4.07 -1.02
N GLU A 118 36.65 -3.38 -1.84
CA GLU A 118 37.71 -2.48 -1.38
C GLU A 118 37.13 -1.30 -0.61
N GLU A 119 36.06 -0.69 -1.11
CA GLU A 119 35.39 0.42 -0.42
C GLU A 119 34.73 0.00 0.89
N LEU A 120 34.14 -1.21 0.94
CA LEU A 120 33.58 -1.79 2.16
C LEU A 120 34.63 -1.98 3.27
N ARG A 121 35.87 -2.35 2.90
CA ARG A 121 37.00 -2.44 3.84
C ARG A 121 37.42 -1.07 4.38
N LYS A 122 37.41 -0.03 3.54
CA LYS A 122 37.68 1.35 3.98
C LYS A 122 36.62 1.84 4.96
N LEU A 123 35.34 1.61 4.66
CA LEU A 123 34.22 1.99 5.53
C LEU A 123 34.28 1.36 6.93
N HIS A 124 34.79 0.12 7.05
CA HIS A 124 35.02 -0.52 8.36
C HIS A 124 35.99 0.26 9.26
N THR A 125 36.85 1.09 8.68
CA THR A 125 37.89 1.83 9.42
C THR A 125 37.39 3.21 9.86
N GLN A 126 36.29 3.72 9.28
CA GLN A 126 35.89 5.13 9.38
C GLN A 126 34.58 5.36 10.16
N ASP A 127 33.72 4.34 10.33
CA ASP A 127 32.36 4.50 10.89
C ASP A 127 32.24 4.51 12.44
N ARG A 128 33.33 4.35 13.21
CA ARG A 128 33.25 4.41 14.69
C ARG A 128 32.94 5.81 15.26
N VAL A 129 32.82 6.85 14.42
CA VAL A 129 32.72 8.25 14.86
C VAL A 129 31.44 8.97 14.37
N GLU A 130 30.78 8.52 13.29
CA GLU A 130 29.63 9.25 12.70
C GLU A 130 28.23 8.72 13.11
N GLU A 131 28.09 7.49 13.62
CA GLU A 131 26.77 6.92 13.97
C GLU A 131 26.13 7.54 15.22
N VAL A 132 26.88 8.24 16.08
CA VAL A 132 26.37 8.79 17.34
C VAL A 132 25.78 10.20 17.19
N THR A 133 26.13 10.96 16.15
CA THR A 133 25.81 12.41 16.09
C THR A 133 24.65 12.78 15.16
N LYS A 134 24.22 11.89 14.25
CA LYS A 134 23.11 12.15 13.31
C LYS A 134 21.75 11.57 13.73
N ALA A 135 21.73 10.61 14.66
CA ALA A 135 20.50 9.96 15.09
C ALA A 135 19.61 10.90 15.94
N ASP A 136 20.21 11.77 16.76
CA ASP A 136 19.47 12.59 17.73
C ASP A 136 18.82 13.85 17.11
N ASN A 137 19.46 14.49 16.14
CA ASN A 137 18.97 15.78 15.61
C ASN A 137 17.89 15.66 14.51
N TYR A 138 17.80 14.52 13.80
CA TYR A 138 16.81 14.34 12.71
C TYR A 138 15.51 13.68 13.18
N LYS A 139 15.55 12.82 14.21
CA LYS A 139 14.36 12.12 14.74
C LYS A 139 13.40 13.04 15.50
N ASP A 140 13.90 14.09 16.13
CA ASP A 140 13.09 14.93 17.02
C ASP A 140 12.23 15.99 16.30
N SER A 141 12.66 16.40 15.09
CA SER A 141 11.94 17.43 14.32
C SER A 141 10.67 16.91 13.63
N LYS A 142 10.61 15.62 13.24
CA LYS A 142 9.46 15.03 12.55
C LYS A 142 8.31 14.66 13.47
N LYS A 143 8.57 14.26 14.73
CA LYS A 143 7.53 13.80 15.65
C LYS A 143 6.45 14.84 15.93
N LYS A 144 6.77 16.14 15.89
CA LYS A 144 5.82 17.21 16.22
C LYS A 144 4.65 17.32 15.24
N ASP A 145 4.83 16.90 13.99
CA ASP A 145 3.79 17.00 12.94
C ASP A 145 2.75 15.87 13.01
N TYR A 146 3.03 14.80 13.75
CA TYR A 146 2.19 13.61 13.81
C TYR A 146 1.55 13.45 15.19
N TYR A 147 0.50 12.63 15.24
CA TYR A 147 -0.10 12.16 16.49
C TYR A 147 0.99 11.56 17.39
N GLN A 148 0.92 11.89 18.68
CA GLN A 148 1.85 11.41 19.69
C GLN A 148 1.06 10.60 20.71
N LEU A 149 1.44 9.33 20.86
CA LEU A 149 0.84 8.43 21.84
C LEU A 149 0.95 9.05 23.25
N PRO A 150 -0.16 9.27 23.98
CA PRO A 150 -0.15 9.98 25.25
C PRO A 150 0.18 9.11 26.46
N ILE A 151 0.51 7.82 26.25
CA ILE A 151 0.97 6.91 27.30
C ILE A 151 2.49 6.72 27.25
N PRO A 152 3.14 6.48 28.39
CA PRO A 152 4.57 6.29 28.42
C PRO A 152 4.96 4.90 27.90
N ARG A 153 6.21 4.75 27.45
CA ARG A 153 6.68 3.55 26.74
C ARG A 153 6.65 2.29 27.61
N GLU A 154 6.83 2.43 28.91
CA GLU A 154 6.74 1.36 29.92
C GLU A 154 5.35 0.73 30.03
N ASN A 155 4.31 1.42 29.54
CA ASN A 155 2.94 0.91 29.49
C ASN A 155 2.61 0.23 28.15
N ILE A 156 3.62 -0.01 27.31
CA ILE A 156 3.49 -0.73 26.04
C ILE A 156 4.18 -2.09 26.18
N TYR A 157 3.38 -3.14 26.25
CA TYR A 157 3.84 -4.50 26.53
C TYR A 157 3.85 -5.34 25.26
N PHE A 158 5.02 -5.84 24.87
CA PHE A 158 5.15 -6.83 23.80
C PHE A 158 5.10 -8.23 24.41
N LEU A 159 4.02 -8.96 24.15
CA LEU A 159 3.71 -10.23 24.81
C LEU A 159 4.12 -11.40 23.91
N GLY A 160 5.06 -12.22 24.39
CA GLY A 160 5.62 -13.35 23.65
C GLY A 160 5.40 -14.71 24.30
N THR A 161 4.82 -14.76 25.50
CA THR A 161 4.49 -16.00 26.20
C THR A 161 3.03 -16.06 26.63
N TRP A 162 2.55 -17.26 26.93
CA TRP A 162 1.19 -17.47 27.42
C TRP A 162 0.95 -16.86 28.78
N GLU A 163 1.92 -16.89 29.69
CA GLU A 163 1.79 -16.34 31.04
C GLU A 163 1.53 -14.83 30.99
N GLU A 164 2.33 -14.10 30.19
CA GLU A 164 2.17 -12.66 29.96
C GLU A 164 0.81 -12.36 29.30
N THR A 165 0.43 -13.19 28.33
CA THR A 165 -0.81 -13.05 27.57
C THR A 165 -2.04 -13.29 28.44
N LEU A 166 -2.00 -14.24 29.38
CA LEU A 166 -3.07 -14.52 30.34
C LEU A 166 -3.32 -13.34 31.28
N GLN A 167 -2.27 -12.67 31.76
CA GLN A 167 -2.41 -11.45 32.58
C GLN A 167 -3.08 -10.31 31.80
N CYS A 168 -2.76 -10.16 30.52
CA CYS A 168 -3.47 -9.24 29.64
C CYS A 168 -4.95 -9.62 29.52
N TRP A 169 -5.27 -10.90 29.33
CA TRP A 169 -6.65 -11.40 29.20
C TRP A 169 -7.52 -11.05 30.41
N GLU A 170 -6.98 -11.17 31.62
CA GLU A 170 -7.68 -10.81 32.85
C GLU A 170 -8.05 -9.32 32.89
N LYS A 171 -7.23 -8.44 32.31
CA LYS A 171 -7.52 -6.99 32.23
C LYS A 171 -8.52 -6.65 31.13
N VAL A 172 -8.31 -7.18 29.94
CA VAL A 172 -9.14 -6.85 28.75
C VAL A 172 -10.54 -7.48 28.81
N LEU A 173 -10.71 -8.62 29.49
CA LEU A 173 -12.02 -9.29 29.58
C LEU A 173 -12.91 -8.77 30.72
N GLN A 174 -12.56 -7.65 31.35
CA GLN A 174 -13.41 -7.07 32.40
C GLN A 174 -14.67 -6.43 31.79
N PRO A 175 -15.86 -6.61 32.39
CA PRO A 175 -17.07 -5.93 31.97
C PRO A 175 -16.91 -4.41 31.99
N GLY A 176 -17.43 -3.72 30.97
CA GLY A 176 -17.37 -2.26 30.84
C GLY A 176 -16.08 -1.73 30.21
N GLN A 177 -15.13 -2.60 29.83
CA GLN A 177 -13.92 -2.18 29.13
C GLN A 177 -14.23 -1.60 27.75
N VAL A 178 -13.46 -0.59 27.35
CA VAL A 178 -13.42 -0.05 25.98
C VAL A 178 -12.02 -0.29 25.45
N ILE A 179 -11.92 -1.01 24.34
CA ILE A 179 -10.67 -1.58 23.86
C ILE A 179 -10.45 -1.16 22.41
N GLY A 180 -9.33 -0.50 22.14
CA GLY A 180 -8.84 -0.30 20.78
C GLY A 180 -8.22 -1.58 20.24
N VAL A 181 -8.66 -2.04 19.08
CA VAL A 181 -8.15 -3.26 18.45
C VAL A 181 -7.68 -2.97 17.04
N ASP A 182 -6.46 -3.39 16.75
CA ASP A 182 -5.88 -3.33 15.41
C ASP A 182 -5.10 -4.64 15.13
N MET A 183 -4.63 -4.83 13.89
CA MET A 183 -3.74 -5.95 13.53
C MET A 183 -2.69 -5.55 12.51
N GLU A 184 -1.51 -6.16 12.58
CA GLU A 184 -0.43 -5.95 11.60
C GLU A 184 0.05 -7.25 10.95
N TRP A 185 0.43 -7.16 9.67
CA TRP A 185 0.93 -8.29 8.88
C TRP A 185 2.02 -7.86 7.90
N LYS A 186 2.91 -8.79 7.56
CA LYS A 186 3.93 -8.52 6.55
C LYS A 186 3.30 -8.21 5.19
N PRO A 187 3.65 -7.08 4.55
CA PRO A 187 3.16 -6.74 3.21
C PRO A 187 3.55 -7.80 2.19
N SER A 188 2.58 -8.19 1.35
CA SER A 188 2.83 -9.05 0.21
C SER A 188 3.14 -8.20 -1.02
N PHE A 189 4.42 -8.09 -1.40
CA PHE A 189 4.82 -7.42 -2.65
C PHE A 189 4.63 -8.33 -3.85
N GLY A 190 3.38 -8.79 -3.98
CA GLY A 190 2.97 -9.75 -4.97
C GLY A 190 3.58 -11.11 -4.78
N MET A 191 3.82 -11.62 -3.55
CA MET A 191 4.10 -13.04 -3.19
C MET A 191 2.81 -13.89 -3.14
N VAL A 192 2.88 -15.23 -3.23
CA VAL A 192 1.73 -16.15 -3.03
C VAL A 192 1.87 -16.72 -1.64
N GLY A 193 0.77 -16.64 -0.90
CA GLY A 193 0.69 -16.81 0.54
C GLY A 193 -0.35 -15.83 1.01
N LYS A 194 -1.28 -16.27 1.86
CA LYS A 194 -2.21 -15.35 2.49
C LYS A 194 -1.41 -14.50 3.48
N PRO A 195 -1.66 -13.18 3.55
CA PRO A 195 -1.04 -12.36 4.60
C PRO A 195 -1.38 -13.00 5.95
N ARG A 196 -0.36 -13.11 6.80
CA ARG A 196 -0.50 -13.68 8.13
C ARG A 196 -0.46 -12.57 9.17
N VAL A 197 -1.38 -12.60 10.11
CA VAL A 197 -1.42 -11.71 11.26
C VAL A 197 -0.16 -11.97 12.08
N ALA A 198 0.72 -10.97 12.11
CA ALA A 198 1.99 -11.00 12.79
C ALA A 198 1.95 -10.32 14.16
N LEU A 199 0.97 -9.43 14.37
CA LEU A 199 0.75 -8.71 15.63
C LEU A 199 -0.75 -8.46 15.80
N LEU A 200 -1.27 -8.66 17.01
CA LEU A 200 -2.59 -8.23 17.44
C LEU A 200 -2.41 -7.16 18.52
N GLN A 201 -2.98 -5.98 18.31
CA GLN A 201 -2.87 -4.88 19.27
C GLN A 201 -4.16 -4.72 20.07
N LEU A 202 -4.03 -4.59 21.39
CA LEU A 202 -5.12 -4.35 22.32
C LEU A 202 -4.76 -3.14 23.18
N ALA A 203 -5.45 -2.02 22.96
CA ALA A 203 -5.27 -0.80 23.73
C ALA A 203 -6.36 -0.65 24.78
N LEU A 204 -5.94 -0.45 26.04
CA LEU A 204 -6.77 0.05 27.13
C LEU A 204 -6.40 1.52 27.40
N LYS A 205 -7.15 2.17 28.29
CA LYS A 205 -6.94 3.58 28.62
C LYS A 205 -5.51 3.94 29.02
N ASP A 206 -4.86 3.08 29.79
CA ASP A 206 -3.54 3.38 30.38
C ASP A 206 -2.42 2.47 29.86
N GLU A 207 -2.74 1.43 29.08
CA GLU A 207 -1.81 0.37 28.68
C GLU A 207 -2.11 -0.13 27.26
N VAL A 208 -1.08 -0.57 26.54
CA VAL A 208 -1.21 -1.24 25.24
C VAL A 208 -0.49 -2.58 25.25
N PHE A 209 -1.18 -3.61 24.78
CA PHE A 209 -0.65 -4.96 24.65
C PHE A 209 -0.48 -5.31 23.18
N LEU A 210 0.72 -5.76 22.80
CA LEU A 210 1.10 -6.16 21.45
C LEU A 210 1.41 -7.67 21.47
N LEU A 211 0.47 -8.48 21.00
CA LEU A 211 0.57 -9.94 21.08
C LEU A 211 1.31 -10.49 19.86
N ASP A 212 2.43 -11.19 20.10
CA ASP A 212 3.21 -11.87 19.06
C ASP A 212 2.50 -13.14 18.58
N VAL A 213 1.54 -12.98 17.67
CA VAL A 213 0.69 -14.07 17.16
C VAL A 213 1.50 -15.26 16.62
N PRO A 214 2.52 -15.08 15.76
CA PRO A 214 3.36 -16.20 15.29
C PRO A 214 4.01 -16.98 16.43
N ARG A 215 4.56 -16.29 17.44
CA ARG A 215 5.22 -16.91 18.60
C ARG A 215 4.24 -17.70 19.46
N LEU A 216 3.06 -17.13 19.72
CA LEU A 216 2.01 -17.79 20.50
C LEU A 216 1.48 -19.03 19.80
N LEU A 217 1.29 -18.98 18.47
CA LEU A 217 0.85 -20.13 17.68
C LEU A 217 1.89 -21.26 17.67
N GLU A 218 3.19 -20.92 17.57
CA GLU A 218 4.29 -21.90 17.68
C GLU A 218 4.28 -22.60 19.04
N GLN A 219 4.12 -21.85 20.14
CA GLN A 219 4.02 -22.40 21.49
C GLN A 219 2.78 -23.29 21.66
N ALA A 220 1.61 -22.82 21.22
CA ALA A 220 0.38 -23.60 21.26
C ALA A 220 0.49 -24.92 20.49
N GLU A 221 1.21 -24.94 19.37
CA GLU A 221 1.46 -26.17 18.61
C GLU A 221 2.36 -27.14 19.36
N ALA A 222 3.43 -26.65 20.01
CA ALA A 222 4.32 -27.46 20.82
C ALA A 222 3.65 -28.04 22.08
N GLU A 223 2.76 -27.27 22.70
CA GLU A 223 2.06 -27.62 23.96
C GLU A 223 0.73 -28.38 23.73
N GLY A 224 0.26 -28.46 22.48
CA GLY A 224 -1.01 -29.11 22.14
C GLY A 224 -2.26 -28.26 22.45
N GLU A 225 -2.10 -26.95 22.64
CA GLU A 225 -3.13 -26.01 23.09
C GLU A 225 -3.54 -25.00 22.01
N LYS A 226 -3.69 -25.48 20.78
CA LYS A 226 -4.02 -24.67 19.59
C LYS A 226 -5.30 -23.84 19.69
N GLU A 227 -6.21 -24.18 20.61
CA GLU A 227 -7.48 -23.50 20.83
C GLU A 227 -7.40 -22.31 21.80
N LYS A 228 -6.26 -22.09 22.49
CA LYS A 228 -6.12 -21.00 23.49
C LYS A 228 -6.39 -19.61 22.90
N LEU A 229 -5.63 -19.21 21.88
CA LEU A 229 -5.78 -17.91 21.24
C LEU A 229 -7.15 -17.75 20.55
N PRO A 230 -7.63 -18.73 19.76
CA PRO A 230 -8.97 -18.66 19.17
C PRO A 230 -10.09 -18.50 20.18
N HIS A 231 -10.03 -19.24 21.29
CA HIS A 231 -11.02 -19.15 22.37
C HIS A 231 -11.00 -17.78 23.04
N PHE A 232 -9.83 -17.20 23.28
CA PHE A 232 -9.71 -15.83 23.80
C PHE A 232 -10.35 -14.82 22.85
N ILE A 233 -9.99 -14.84 21.56
CA ILE A 233 -10.55 -13.92 20.56
C ILE A 233 -12.07 -14.08 20.49
N HIS A 234 -12.58 -15.31 20.44
CA HIS A 234 -14.02 -15.57 20.45
C HIS A 234 -14.70 -14.97 21.68
N ARG A 235 -14.14 -15.17 22.88
CA ARG A 235 -14.67 -14.60 24.12
C ARG A 235 -14.68 -13.07 24.11
N LEU A 236 -13.57 -12.45 23.71
CA LEU A 236 -13.45 -10.98 23.60
C LEU A 236 -14.52 -10.40 22.67
N TYR A 237 -14.66 -10.99 21.48
CA TYR A 237 -15.55 -10.46 20.44
C TYR A 237 -17.03 -10.77 20.67
N SER A 238 -17.37 -11.84 21.38
CA SER A 238 -18.77 -12.21 21.65
C SER A 238 -19.39 -11.52 22.87
N ASP A 239 -18.57 -10.95 23.76
CA ASP A 239 -19.06 -10.28 24.97
C ASP A 239 -19.60 -8.86 24.69
N ALA A 240 -20.90 -8.63 24.89
CA ALA A 240 -21.53 -7.32 24.74
C ALA A 240 -21.14 -6.31 25.82
N ALA A 241 -20.65 -6.76 26.98
CA ALA A 241 -20.22 -5.87 28.06
C ALA A 241 -18.87 -5.19 27.74
N ILE A 242 -18.16 -5.67 26.73
CA ILE A 242 -16.87 -5.13 26.28
C ILE A 242 -17.09 -4.39 24.97
N THR A 243 -16.72 -3.11 24.93
CA THR A 243 -16.73 -2.31 23.70
C THR A 243 -15.41 -2.48 22.97
N LYS A 244 -15.46 -2.95 21.71
CA LYS A 244 -14.30 -3.12 20.84
C LYS A 244 -14.34 -2.05 19.75
N LEU A 245 -13.34 -1.19 19.73
CA LEU A 245 -13.14 -0.16 18.72
C LEU A 245 -12.17 -0.71 17.66
N GLY A 246 -12.44 -0.43 16.39
CA GLY A 246 -11.50 -0.74 15.30
C GLY A 246 -11.80 0.11 14.07
N TYR A 247 -11.01 -0.06 13.03
CA TYR A 247 -11.18 0.66 11.76
C TYR A 247 -11.09 -0.33 10.59
N GLY A 248 -12.25 -0.75 10.05
CA GLY A 248 -12.32 -1.77 9.01
C GLY A 248 -12.21 -3.21 9.52
N MET A 249 -12.60 -3.45 10.77
CA MET A 249 -12.41 -4.68 11.56
C MET A 249 -12.88 -5.98 10.89
N SER A 250 -13.91 -5.94 10.04
CA SER A 250 -14.32 -7.11 9.25
C SER A 250 -13.18 -7.66 8.37
N GLY A 251 -12.32 -6.80 7.83
CA GLY A 251 -11.17 -7.22 7.02
C GLY A 251 -10.12 -7.96 7.85
N ASP A 252 -9.87 -7.49 9.06
CA ASP A 252 -8.84 -8.02 9.97
C ASP A 252 -9.26 -9.38 10.51
N LEU A 253 -10.52 -9.52 10.94
CA LEU A 253 -11.07 -10.79 11.39
C LEU A 253 -11.13 -11.84 10.29
N ASN A 254 -11.42 -11.44 9.05
CA ASN A 254 -11.37 -12.36 7.91
C ASN A 254 -9.94 -12.85 7.64
N SER A 255 -8.94 -11.99 7.85
CA SER A 255 -7.52 -12.36 7.73
C SER A 255 -7.13 -13.34 8.83
N LEU A 256 -7.53 -13.06 10.07
CA LEU A 256 -7.28 -13.94 11.23
C LEU A 256 -7.99 -15.30 11.10
N ALA A 257 -9.25 -15.32 10.64
CA ALA A 257 -10.02 -16.54 10.42
C ALA A 257 -9.50 -17.38 9.22
N ALA A 258 -8.74 -16.77 8.31
CA ALA A 258 -8.08 -17.51 7.24
C ALA A 258 -6.91 -18.37 7.74
N GLU A 259 -6.32 -18.00 8.88
CA GLU A 259 -5.25 -18.76 9.55
C GLU A 259 -5.79 -19.73 10.61
N CYS A 260 -6.86 -19.35 11.30
CA CYS A 260 -7.49 -20.21 12.29
C CYS A 260 -8.94 -20.51 11.94
N SER A 261 -9.23 -21.76 11.56
CA SER A 261 -10.58 -22.18 11.21
C SER A 261 -11.59 -22.09 12.36
N ALA A 262 -11.12 -22.14 13.62
CA ALA A 262 -11.97 -21.99 14.80
C ALA A 262 -12.62 -20.59 14.89
N LEU A 263 -12.07 -19.58 14.20
CA LEU A 263 -12.56 -18.20 14.21
C LEU A 263 -13.53 -17.86 13.08
N LYS A 264 -13.88 -18.82 12.21
CA LYS A 264 -14.74 -18.55 11.04
C LYS A 264 -16.12 -18.01 11.38
N ASP A 265 -16.66 -18.38 12.54
CA ASP A 265 -17.99 -17.94 12.98
C ASP A 265 -17.94 -16.75 13.94
N THR A 266 -16.75 -16.28 14.32
CA THR A 266 -16.57 -15.13 15.24
C THR A 266 -17.26 -13.89 14.70
N GLU A 267 -17.13 -13.58 13.40
CA GLU A 267 -17.74 -12.39 12.79
C GLU A 267 -19.27 -12.35 12.96
N LYS A 268 -19.94 -13.51 12.94
CA LYS A 268 -21.40 -13.59 13.09
C LYS A 268 -21.88 -13.39 14.52
N GLN A 269 -20.98 -13.60 15.48
CA GLN A 269 -21.28 -13.58 16.93
C GLN A 269 -20.72 -12.33 17.61
N MET A 270 -20.15 -11.40 16.84
CA MET A 270 -19.61 -10.14 17.35
C MET A 270 -20.70 -9.31 18.03
N GLN A 271 -20.43 -8.88 19.25
CA GLN A 271 -21.25 -7.94 20.02
C GLN A 271 -20.37 -6.81 20.54
N GLY A 272 -20.95 -5.64 20.84
CA GLY A 272 -20.20 -4.51 21.39
C GLY A 272 -19.10 -3.98 20.48
N VAL A 273 -19.25 -4.04 19.15
CA VAL A 273 -18.24 -3.57 18.19
C VAL A 273 -18.62 -2.22 17.62
N VAL A 274 -17.65 -1.30 17.61
CA VAL A 274 -17.73 0.03 17.01
C VAL A 274 -16.67 0.13 15.92
N ASP A 275 -17.09 0.08 14.67
CA ASP A 275 -16.20 0.26 13.52
C ASP A 275 -16.15 1.73 13.11
N LEU A 276 -15.05 2.41 13.44
CA LEU A 276 -14.84 3.83 13.18
C LEU A 276 -14.73 4.15 11.68
N LEU A 277 -14.54 3.16 10.81
CA LEU A 277 -14.64 3.36 9.35
C LEU A 277 -16.05 3.81 8.93
N ALA A 278 -17.09 3.38 9.66
CA ALA A 278 -18.45 3.83 9.40
C ALA A 278 -18.66 5.32 9.78
N VAL A 279 -17.90 5.80 10.77
CA VAL A 279 -17.90 7.20 11.21
C VAL A 279 -17.16 8.07 10.22
N ASP A 280 -15.97 7.65 9.83
CA ASP A 280 -15.12 8.36 8.87
C ASP A 280 -15.90 8.74 7.60
N LYS A 281 -16.68 7.80 7.06
CA LYS A 281 -17.54 8.06 5.89
C LYS A 281 -18.66 9.09 6.11
N LYS A 282 -19.11 9.27 7.35
CA LYS A 282 -20.13 10.28 7.70
C LYS A 282 -19.48 11.65 7.91
N VAL A 283 -18.33 11.69 8.57
CA VAL A 283 -17.56 12.92 8.85
C VAL A 283 -16.99 13.52 7.54
N ASP A 284 -16.49 12.67 6.64
CA ASP A 284 -15.96 13.10 5.34
C ASP A 284 -17.04 13.73 4.43
N GLY A 285 -18.30 13.31 4.58
CA GLY A 285 -19.44 13.88 3.84
C GLY A 285 -19.90 15.27 4.29
N LEU A 286 -19.39 15.77 5.42
CA LEU A 286 -19.82 17.04 6.03
C LEU A 286 -18.74 18.13 6.00
N SER A 287 -17.52 17.79 5.58
CA SER A 287 -16.41 18.75 5.55
C SER A 287 -16.59 19.72 4.38
N PRO A 288 -16.80 21.04 4.63
CA PRO A 288 -16.59 22.06 3.61
C PRO A 288 -15.11 22.02 3.24
N GLU A 289 -14.81 22.25 1.97
CA GLU A 289 -13.47 22.36 1.39
C GLU A 289 -12.46 22.94 2.39
N HIS A 290 -11.61 22.09 2.98
CA HIS A 290 -10.58 22.57 3.88
C HIS A 290 -9.59 23.41 3.07
N ASN A 291 -9.54 24.69 3.44
CA ASN A 291 -8.71 25.75 2.87
C ASN A 291 -7.31 25.26 2.49
N HIS A 292 -7.01 25.42 1.21
CA HIS A 292 -5.69 25.33 0.61
C HIS A 292 -4.81 26.50 1.11
N GLU A 293 -4.29 26.43 2.33
CA GLU A 293 -3.17 27.29 2.73
C GLU A 293 -2.03 26.50 3.37
N GLN A 294 -1.01 26.27 2.54
CA GLN A 294 0.41 26.11 2.87
C GLN A 294 0.82 24.96 3.81
N ARG A 295 1.26 23.84 3.20
CA ARG A 295 2.65 23.34 3.27
C ARG A 295 2.84 22.07 2.42
N GLY A 296 3.64 22.24 1.35
CA GLY A 296 4.40 21.23 0.58
C GLY A 296 3.84 19.82 0.37
N VAL A 297 3.63 19.45 -0.91
CA VAL A 297 3.80 18.10 -1.50
C VAL A 297 3.58 16.89 -0.57
N ARG A 298 2.51 16.86 0.23
CA ARG A 298 2.09 15.66 0.97
C ARG A 298 0.87 15.10 0.25
N GLN A 299 0.87 13.77 0.04
CA GLN A 299 -0.31 13.10 -0.49
C GLN A 299 -1.48 13.34 0.48
N PRO A 300 -2.73 13.47 -0.02
CA PRO A 300 -3.88 13.63 0.85
C PRO A 300 -3.94 12.45 1.84
N GLU A 301 -4.12 12.76 3.12
CA GLU A 301 -4.32 11.75 4.16
C GLU A 301 -5.56 10.92 3.82
N LYS A 302 -5.52 9.63 4.17
CA LYS A 302 -6.58 8.65 3.92
C LYS A 302 -6.62 7.65 5.06
N GLY A 303 -7.76 6.98 5.20
CA GLY A 303 -7.94 5.91 6.16
C GLY A 303 -7.99 6.43 7.59
N LEU A 304 -7.62 5.58 8.54
CA LEU A 304 -7.54 5.93 9.98
C LEU A 304 -6.75 7.21 10.24
N SER A 305 -5.63 7.44 9.55
CA SER A 305 -4.82 8.66 9.72
C SER A 305 -5.58 9.95 9.38
N LEU A 306 -6.48 9.90 8.38
CA LEU A 306 -7.32 11.05 8.05
C LEU A 306 -8.33 11.31 9.17
N LEU A 307 -8.96 10.25 9.69
CA LEU A 307 -9.88 10.35 10.82
C LEU A 307 -9.16 10.90 12.07
N VAL A 308 -7.96 10.41 12.38
CA VAL A 308 -7.11 10.92 13.47
C VAL A 308 -6.78 12.38 13.26
N HIS A 309 -6.47 12.80 12.02
CA HIS A 309 -6.24 14.20 11.71
C HIS A 309 -7.50 15.06 11.92
N HIS A 310 -8.66 14.62 11.45
CA HIS A 310 -9.92 15.35 11.60
C HIS A 310 -10.37 15.47 13.06
N VAL A 311 -10.20 14.41 13.86
CA VAL A 311 -10.71 14.36 15.24
C VAL A 311 -9.69 14.85 16.27
N LEU A 312 -8.41 14.52 16.09
CA LEU A 312 -7.33 14.80 17.05
C LEU A 312 -6.34 15.88 16.55
N GLY A 313 -6.53 16.39 15.33
CA GLY A 313 -5.77 17.53 14.77
C GLY A 313 -4.44 17.18 14.12
N LYS A 314 -3.94 15.95 14.25
CA LYS A 314 -2.67 15.49 13.63
C LYS A 314 -2.82 14.10 13.02
N PRO A 315 -2.19 13.83 11.87
CA PRO A 315 -2.24 12.50 11.25
C PRO A 315 -1.34 11.49 11.97
N LEU A 316 -1.57 10.21 11.71
CA LEU A 316 -0.67 9.12 12.12
C LEU A 316 0.60 9.11 11.24
N ASP A 317 1.74 8.74 11.82
CA ASP A 317 2.99 8.54 11.08
C ASP A 317 2.97 7.18 10.37
N LYS A 318 2.70 7.19 9.06
CA LYS A 318 2.60 5.97 8.22
C LYS A 318 3.93 5.31 7.88
N THR A 319 5.04 5.75 8.45
CA THR A 319 6.39 5.27 8.11
C THR A 319 6.53 3.75 8.26
N GLU A 320 5.89 3.17 9.28
CA GLU A 320 6.01 1.75 9.63
C GLU A 320 4.86 0.88 9.09
N GLN A 321 3.88 1.46 8.38
CA GLN A 321 2.74 0.74 7.82
C GLN A 321 3.16 -0.41 6.88
N LEU A 322 4.22 -0.21 6.09
CA LEU A 322 4.74 -1.20 5.15
C LEU A 322 5.97 -1.93 5.69
N SER A 323 6.11 -2.08 6.99
CA SER A 323 7.25 -2.75 7.62
C SER A 323 7.18 -4.27 7.53
N ASN A 324 8.30 -4.94 7.74
CA ASN A 324 8.32 -6.41 7.86
C ASN A 324 7.88 -6.82 9.27
N TRP A 325 6.56 -6.91 9.48
CA TRP A 325 5.96 -7.24 10.78
C TRP A 325 6.20 -8.67 11.26
N GLU A 326 6.70 -9.57 10.41
CA GLU A 326 7.12 -10.93 10.82
C GLU A 326 8.56 -10.97 11.35
N LYS A 327 9.35 -9.91 11.16
CA LYS A 327 10.73 -9.88 11.63
C LYS A 327 10.76 -9.81 13.16
N ARG A 328 11.67 -10.56 13.78
CA ARG A 328 11.93 -10.52 15.22
C ARG A 328 13.42 -10.25 15.52
N PRO A 329 13.73 -9.49 16.59
CA PRO A 329 12.79 -8.68 17.38
C PRO A 329 12.18 -7.54 16.54
N LEU A 330 11.00 -7.06 16.94
CA LEU A 330 10.44 -5.83 16.36
C LEU A 330 11.30 -4.63 16.74
N ARG A 331 11.40 -3.65 15.84
CA ARG A 331 12.08 -2.39 16.14
C ARG A 331 11.22 -1.51 17.04
N GLU A 332 11.86 -0.60 17.77
CA GLU A 332 11.17 0.33 18.66
C GLU A 332 10.15 1.20 17.91
N GLU A 333 10.49 1.64 16.71
CA GLU A 333 9.57 2.40 15.85
C GLU A 333 8.33 1.59 15.45
N GLN A 334 8.47 0.28 15.20
CA GLN A 334 7.34 -0.61 14.90
C GLN A 334 6.42 -0.79 16.11
N ILE A 335 7.00 -0.91 17.31
CA ILE A 335 6.25 -1.04 18.57
C ILE A 335 5.43 0.22 18.83
N LEU A 336 6.06 1.40 18.71
CA LEU A 336 5.40 2.69 18.92
C LEU A 336 4.31 2.96 17.87
N TYR A 337 4.55 2.60 16.61
CA TYR A 337 3.56 2.69 15.54
C TYR A 337 2.33 1.81 15.86
N ALA A 338 2.55 0.53 16.12
CA ALA A 338 1.48 -0.42 16.39
C ALA A 338 0.65 -0.01 17.62
N ALA A 339 1.31 0.51 18.65
CA ALA A 339 0.61 1.02 19.83
C ALA A 339 -0.21 2.28 19.53
N SER A 340 0.29 3.18 18.67
CA SER A 340 -0.42 4.39 18.26
C SER A 340 -1.68 4.07 17.46
N ASP A 341 -1.61 3.12 16.52
CA ASP A 341 -2.73 2.75 15.65
C ASP A 341 -3.89 2.16 16.45
N ALA A 342 -3.63 1.35 17.49
CA ALA A 342 -4.68 0.84 18.38
C ALA A 342 -5.17 1.88 19.40
N TYR A 343 -4.26 2.65 20.02
CA TYR A 343 -4.64 3.59 21.08
C TYR A 343 -5.42 4.79 20.56
N CYS A 344 -5.09 5.30 19.36
CA CYS A 344 -5.79 6.45 18.79
C CYS A 344 -7.30 6.20 18.64
N LEU A 345 -7.73 4.95 18.49
CA LEU A 345 -9.14 4.56 18.45
C LEU A 345 -9.87 4.96 19.74
N LEU A 346 -9.23 4.83 20.90
CA LEU A 346 -9.79 5.22 22.20
C LEU A 346 -10.00 6.73 22.27
N GLU A 347 -8.99 7.53 21.89
CA GLU A 347 -9.08 8.99 21.91
C GLU A 347 -10.09 9.53 20.90
N ILE A 348 -10.14 8.94 19.70
CA ILE A 348 -11.18 9.27 18.71
C ILE A 348 -12.56 9.01 19.33
N TYR A 349 -12.78 7.80 19.85
CA TYR A 349 -14.08 7.43 20.42
C TYR A 349 -14.48 8.33 21.59
N GLU A 350 -13.56 8.62 22.51
CA GLU A 350 -13.78 9.55 23.62
C GLU A 350 -14.15 10.95 23.11
N ARG A 351 -13.44 11.46 22.09
CA ARG A 351 -13.70 12.80 21.56
C ARG A 351 -15.02 12.90 20.80
N LEU A 352 -15.39 11.86 20.05
CA LEU A 352 -16.69 11.74 19.41
C LEU A 352 -17.81 11.68 20.45
N CYS A 353 -17.63 10.92 21.55
CA CYS A 353 -18.62 10.81 22.62
C CYS A 353 -18.83 12.11 23.40
N LYS A 354 -17.77 12.89 23.61
CA LYS A 354 -17.86 14.18 24.30
C LYS A 354 -18.58 15.25 23.49
N ASP A 355 -18.52 15.18 22.16
CA ASP A 355 -18.96 16.26 21.27
C ASP A 355 -19.41 15.73 19.89
N PRO A 356 -20.49 14.92 19.83
CA PRO A 356 -20.94 14.31 18.59
C PRO A 356 -21.38 15.34 17.54
N GLU A 357 -21.99 16.46 17.99
CA GLU A 357 -22.57 17.47 17.12
C GLU A 357 -21.52 18.20 16.28
N SER A 358 -20.33 18.46 16.85
CA SER A 358 -19.22 19.07 16.10
C SER A 358 -18.75 18.25 14.90
N PHE A 359 -19.01 16.94 14.91
CA PHE A 359 -18.70 16.01 13.83
C PHE A 359 -19.94 15.59 13.02
N GLY A 360 -21.08 16.26 13.25
CA GLY A 360 -22.36 15.98 12.60
C GLY A 360 -22.93 14.59 12.90
N LEU A 361 -22.60 14.05 14.08
CA LEU A 361 -23.18 12.83 14.61
C LEU A 361 -24.37 13.17 15.51
N GLY A 362 -25.41 12.33 15.48
CA GLY A 362 -26.54 12.46 16.39
C GLY A 362 -26.13 12.12 17.84
N SER A 363 -26.93 12.59 18.81
CA SER A 363 -26.67 12.41 20.24
C SER A 363 -26.61 10.93 20.71
N ASP A 364 -27.18 9.99 19.94
CA ASP A 364 -27.05 8.55 20.19
C ASP A 364 -26.01 7.91 19.26
N LEU A 365 -24.74 8.07 19.65
CA LEU A 365 -23.61 7.43 18.99
C LEU A 365 -23.74 5.90 19.04
N THR A 366 -24.17 5.35 20.17
CA THR A 366 -24.29 3.89 20.38
C THR A 366 -25.27 3.22 19.41
N GLU A 367 -26.45 3.80 19.15
CA GLU A 367 -27.36 3.25 18.13
C GLU A 367 -26.88 3.48 16.68
N SER A 368 -26.14 4.56 16.43
CA SER A 368 -25.65 4.92 15.09
C SER A 368 -24.38 4.16 14.67
N LEU A 369 -23.62 3.63 15.63
CA LEU A 369 -22.31 2.99 15.47
C LEU A 369 -22.37 1.45 15.57
N VAL A 370 -23.29 0.89 16.35
CA VAL A 370 -23.49 -0.57 16.42
C VAL A 370 -24.25 -0.98 15.15
N GLY A 371 -23.50 -1.27 14.09
CA GLY A 371 -24.04 -1.57 12.78
C GLY A 371 -25.12 -2.65 12.81
N LYS A 372 -26.34 -2.33 12.34
CA LYS A 372 -27.33 -3.35 11.99
C LYS A 372 -26.69 -4.35 11.02
N GLN A 373 -26.77 -5.63 11.36
CA GLN A 373 -26.26 -6.74 10.56
C GLN A 373 -26.69 -6.57 9.09
N SER A 374 -25.71 -6.28 8.23
CA SER A 374 -25.94 -6.16 6.79
C SER A 374 -26.16 -7.54 6.18
N LYS A 375 -27.37 -8.08 6.28
CA LYS A 375 -27.83 -9.17 5.40
C LYS A 375 -27.91 -8.59 3.99
N LYS A 376 -26.85 -8.67 3.19
CA LYS A 376 -26.94 -8.38 1.75
C LYS A 376 -27.79 -9.46 1.08
N PRO A 377 -28.96 -9.14 0.48
CA PRO A 377 -29.55 -10.01 -0.52
C PRO A 377 -28.69 -9.91 -1.78
N ARG A 378 -28.42 -11.05 -2.39
CA ARG A 378 -27.65 -11.18 -3.63
C ARG A 378 -28.44 -10.55 -4.78
N ALA A 379 -28.22 -9.26 -5.05
CA ALA A 379 -28.91 -8.55 -6.13
C ALA A 379 -28.25 -8.85 -7.49
N LYS A 380 -29.06 -9.40 -8.40
CA LYS A 380 -28.72 -9.62 -9.81
C LYS A 380 -28.47 -8.27 -10.49
N LYS A 381 -27.41 -8.23 -11.30
CA LYS A 381 -27.00 -7.09 -12.11
C LYS A 381 -28.02 -6.86 -13.23
N GLN A 382 -28.76 -5.76 -13.20
CA GLN A 382 -29.46 -5.21 -14.37
C GLN A 382 -28.94 -3.80 -14.64
N LEU A 383 -28.53 -3.57 -15.88
CA LEU A 383 -28.20 -2.26 -16.44
C LEU A 383 -29.49 -1.42 -16.55
N ASN A 384 -29.43 -0.16 -16.17
CA ASN A 384 -29.74 0.91 -17.13
C ASN A 384 -29.24 2.28 -16.69
N LYS A 385 -28.78 3.03 -17.70
CA LYS A 385 -28.37 4.44 -17.67
C LYS A 385 -29.55 5.35 -17.39
N GLN A 386 -29.30 6.48 -16.73
CA GLN A 386 -29.80 7.79 -17.17
C GLN A 386 -28.92 8.90 -16.58
N GLU A 387 -28.58 9.86 -17.45
CA GLU A 387 -27.68 11.00 -17.23
C GLU A 387 -28.45 12.28 -16.90
N ALA A 388 -27.70 13.20 -16.24
CA ALA A 388 -27.79 14.67 -16.23
C ALA A 388 -28.66 15.35 -15.15
N PRO A 389 -28.39 16.64 -14.80
CA PRO A 389 -27.23 17.50 -15.08
C PRO A 389 -26.60 18.14 -13.79
N SER A 390 -25.39 18.69 -13.91
CA SER A 390 -24.77 19.59 -12.91
C SER A 390 -24.59 20.99 -13.52
N PRO A 391 -24.76 22.08 -12.75
CA PRO A 391 -24.59 23.45 -13.23
C PRO A 391 -23.14 23.95 -13.12
N SER A 392 -22.81 24.85 -14.04
CA SER A 392 -21.81 25.94 -14.00
C SER A 392 -21.36 26.36 -12.60
N GLY A 393 -20.09 26.66 -12.31
CA GLY A 393 -19.07 27.38 -13.08
C GLY A 393 -18.75 28.67 -12.32
N GLN A 394 -17.50 28.85 -11.86
CA GLN A 394 -17.00 30.15 -11.41
C GLN A 394 -15.46 30.17 -11.46
N GLU A 395 -14.97 30.99 -12.39
CA GLU A 395 -13.58 31.33 -12.61
C GLU A 395 -13.14 32.42 -11.62
N CYS A 396 -11.84 32.46 -11.29
CA CYS A 396 -11.17 33.63 -10.73
C CYS A 396 -9.99 34.03 -11.63
N GLN A 397 -9.93 35.33 -11.91
CA GLN A 397 -9.19 35.99 -12.97
C GLN A 397 -7.69 36.17 -12.66
N GLY A 398 -6.88 36.13 -13.73
CA GLY A 398 -5.48 36.55 -13.80
C GLY A 398 -5.09 36.72 -15.29
N PRO A 399 -4.10 37.58 -15.62
CA PRO A 399 -4.19 38.53 -16.73
C PRO A 399 -4.00 37.94 -18.14
N GLU A 400 -4.70 38.59 -19.06
CA GLU A 400 -4.88 38.30 -20.48
C GLU A 400 -3.60 37.93 -21.24
N THR A 401 -3.63 36.74 -21.84
CA THR A 401 -2.98 36.50 -23.13
C THR A 401 -4.00 35.74 -23.98
N GLU A 402 -4.30 36.28 -25.16
CA GLU A 402 -5.46 35.90 -25.98
C GLU A 402 -5.60 34.37 -26.22
N PRO A 403 -6.79 33.78 -26.03
CA PRO A 403 -7.03 32.40 -26.45
C PRO A 403 -7.41 32.36 -27.93
N SER A 404 -6.47 31.90 -28.75
CA SER A 404 -6.74 31.36 -30.09
C SER A 404 -7.83 30.28 -30.02
N CYS A 405 -8.77 30.29 -30.98
CA CYS A 405 -9.93 29.40 -31.12
C CYS A 405 -9.75 27.97 -30.59
N PRO A 406 -10.79 27.35 -29.97
CA PRO A 406 -10.72 25.93 -29.61
C PRO A 406 -10.58 25.08 -30.89
N PRO A 407 -9.61 24.17 -30.96
CA PRO A 407 -9.43 23.29 -32.11
C PRO A 407 -10.66 22.40 -32.30
N GLY A 408 -11.13 22.30 -33.54
CA GLY A 408 -12.23 21.41 -33.94
C GLY A 408 -11.94 19.93 -33.60
N PRO A 409 -12.97 19.06 -33.65
CA PRO A 409 -12.82 17.66 -33.25
C PRO A 409 -11.76 16.94 -34.11
N ILE A 410 -10.86 16.22 -33.44
CA ILE A 410 -9.72 15.53 -34.07
C ILE A 410 -10.10 14.05 -34.26
N SER A 411 -9.75 13.45 -35.40
CA SER A 411 -9.93 12.01 -35.59
C SER A 411 -8.86 11.21 -34.83
N PRO A 412 -9.12 9.97 -34.37
CA PRO A 412 -8.15 9.20 -33.59
C PRO A 412 -6.83 8.98 -34.36
N GLN A 413 -6.91 8.90 -35.69
CA GLN A 413 -5.78 8.68 -36.57
C GLN A 413 -4.82 9.88 -36.65
N GLN A 414 -5.33 11.08 -36.38
CA GLN A 414 -4.57 12.34 -36.31
C GLN A 414 -4.05 12.63 -34.91
N PHE A 415 -4.45 11.84 -33.91
CA PHE A 415 -3.98 11.98 -32.55
C PHE A 415 -2.87 10.96 -32.26
N SER A 416 -1.67 11.47 -32.02
CA SER A 416 -0.48 10.65 -31.75
C SER A 416 0.06 10.88 -30.35
N VAL A 417 0.22 9.81 -29.59
CA VAL A 417 0.66 9.85 -28.20
C VAL A 417 1.84 8.92 -27.96
N VAL A 418 2.61 9.23 -26.92
CA VAL A 418 3.60 8.37 -26.31
C VAL A 418 3.19 8.10 -24.86
N CYS A 419 3.00 6.83 -24.50
CA CYS A 419 2.66 6.44 -23.14
C CYS A 419 3.93 5.98 -22.41
N ASP A 420 4.08 6.44 -21.17
CA ASP A 420 5.10 5.90 -20.28
C ASP A 420 4.90 4.40 -19.97
N ASN A 421 5.91 3.78 -19.36
CA ASN A 421 5.89 2.36 -18.99
C ASN A 421 4.77 2.00 -17.99
N MET A 422 4.28 2.95 -17.19
CA MET A 422 3.21 2.76 -16.21
C MET A 422 1.82 2.78 -16.85
N LEU A 423 1.67 3.45 -18.00
CA LEU A 423 0.41 3.64 -18.73
C LEU A 423 0.28 2.75 -19.97
N GLN A 424 1.05 1.66 -20.05
CA GLN A 424 0.91 0.69 -21.15
C GLN A 424 -0.52 0.12 -21.28
N GLY A 425 -1.24 -0.03 -20.17
CA GLY A 425 -2.64 -0.48 -20.17
C GLY A 425 -3.56 0.50 -20.90
N LEU A 426 -3.43 1.79 -20.59
CA LEU A 426 -4.11 2.89 -21.27
C LEU A 426 -3.71 2.93 -22.75
N GLY A 427 -2.41 2.89 -23.04
CA GLY A 427 -1.92 2.99 -24.42
C GLY A 427 -2.42 1.86 -25.31
N ARG A 428 -2.53 0.63 -24.80
CA ARG A 428 -3.18 -0.48 -25.53
C ARG A 428 -4.65 -0.21 -25.79
N TYR A 429 -5.37 0.37 -24.83
CA TYR A 429 -6.78 0.70 -24.97
C TYR A 429 -7.00 1.81 -26.01
N LEU A 430 -6.19 2.88 -25.99
CA LEU A 430 -6.23 3.95 -26.98
C LEU A 430 -5.91 3.44 -28.40
N ARG A 431 -4.97 2.50 -28.53
CA ARG A 431 -4.66 1.85 -29.81
C ARG A 431 -5.85 1.06 -30.37
N CYS A 432 -6.62 0.40 -29.51
CA CYS A 432 -7.90 -0.24 -29.89
C CYS A 432 -8.95 0.76 -30.38
N LEU A 433 -8.80 2.05 -30.07
CA LEU A 433 -9.70 3.13 -30.52
C LEU A 433 -9.14 3.89 -31.73
N GLY A 434 -8.08 3.37 -32.36
CA GLY A 434 -7.50 3.95 -33.59
C GLY A 434 -6.46 5.04 -33.37
N VAL A 435 -6.10 5.34 -32.11
CA VAL A 435 -5.07 6.32 -31.77
C VAL A 435 -3.67 5.79 -32.12
N ASP A 436 -2.81 6.67 -32.64
CA ASP A 436 -1.40 6.33 -32.86
C ASP A 436 -0.63 6.38 -31.53
N VAL A 437 -0.36 5.20 -30.95
CA VAL A 437 0.28 5.08 -29.63
C VAL A 437 1.67 4.46 -29.73
N ARG A 438 2.67 5.15 -29.21
CA ARG A 438 4.01 4.62 -28.94
C ARG A 438 4.12 4.26 -27.44
N LEU A 439 4.47 3.02 -27.14
CA LEU A 439 4.62 2.55 -25.76
C LEU A 439 6.11 2.50 -25.42
N LEU A 440 6.50 3.07 -24.28
CA LEU A 440 7.84 2.84 -23.73
C LEU A 440 7.93 1.41 -23.17
N ASP A 441 9.10 0.79 -23.35
CA ASP A 441 9.40 -0.49 -22.75
C ASP A 441 9.62 -0.35 -21.24
N ASN A 442 9.50 -1.45 -20.49
CA ASN A 442 9.61 -1.40 -19.02
C ASN A 442 11.00 -0.96 -18.54
N GLU A 443 12.03 -1.15 -19.35
CA GLU A 443 13.43 -0.79 -19.05
C GLU A 443 13.79 0.63 -19.55
N ASP A 444 12.88 1.31 -20.24
CA ASP A 444 13.13 2.65 -20.78
C ASP A 444 12.94 3.73 -19.71
N ASP A 445 13.87 4.69 -19.65
CA ASP A 445 13.73 5.91 -18.84
C ASP A 445 12.59 6.79 -19.40
N HIS A 446 11.79 7.37 -18.50
CA HIS A 446 10.76 8.35 -18.82
C HIS A 446 11.28 9.51 -19.69
N ARG A 447 12.56 9.88 -19.60
CA ARG A 447 13.20 10.90 -20.47
C ARG A 447 13.13 10.56 -21.95
N LYS A 448 13.14 9.26 -22.31
CA LYS A 448 12.97 8.79 -23.69
C LYS A 448 11.60 9.19 -24.27
N ALA A 449 10.58 9.33 -23.43
CA ALA A 449 9.27 9.82 -23.86
C ALA A 449 9.33 11.28 -24.34
N ALA A 450 10.12 12.13 -23.68
CA ALA A 450 10.34 13.52 -24.13
C ALA A 450 11.14 13.59 -25.42
N GLU A 451 12.10 12.70 -25.64
CA GLU A 451 12.83 12.61 -26.92
C GLU A 451 11.90 12.21 -28.07
N ILE A 452 11.11 11.15 -27.89
CA ILE A 452 10.13 10.69 -28.87
C ILE A 452 9.08 11.79 -29.14
N ALA A 453 8.57 12.44 -28.10
CA ALA A 453 7.59 13.50 -28.23
C ALA A 453 8.12 14.70 -29.03
N ARG A 454 9.39 15.09 -28.82
CA ARG A 454 10.03 16.20 -29.56
C ARG A 454 10.33 15.82 -31.01
N GLN A 455 10.77 14.59 -31.27
CA GLN A 455 11.12 14.13 -32.61
C GLN A 455 9.89 13.87 -33.48
N GLU A 456 8.87 13.21 -32.92
CA GLU A 456 7.70 12.74 -33.67
C GLU A 456 6.47 13.65 -33.47
N GLY A 457 6.58 14.71 -32.67
CA GLY A 457 5.46 15.61 -32.39
C GLY A 457 4.30 14.92 -31.65
N ARG A 458 4.60 13.94 -30.78
CA ARG A 458 3.59 13.22 -29.99
C ARG A 458 3.25 13.91 -28.69
N VAL A 459 2.04 13.69 -28.17
CA VAL A 459 1.65 14.09 -26.81
C VAL A 459 2.11 13.02 -25.81
N ILE A 460 2.75 13.43 -24.73
CA ILE A 460 3.14 12.53 -23.65
C ILE A 460 1.94 12.26 -22.74
N LEU A 461 1.60 10.99 -22.55
CA LEU A 461 0.70 10.52 -21.51
C LEU A 461 1.54 9.91 -20.39
N THR A 462 1.50 10.54 -19.22
CA THR A 462 2.26 10.11 -18.04
C THR A 462 1.49 10.43 -16.76
N SER A 463 1.98 10.00 -15.60
CA SER A 463 1.31 10.23 -14.32
C SER A 463 2.33 10.50 -13.21
N GLY A 464 1.89 11.14 -12.13
CA GLY A 464 2.72 11.34 -10.94
C GLY A 464 3.96 12.22 -11.17
N LEU A 465 5.09 11.86 -10.56
CA LEU A 465 6.34 12.63 -10.61
C LEU A 465 6.92 12.82 -12.03
N PRO A 466 6.90 11.81 -12.93
CA PRO A 466 7.31 12.00 -14.32
C PRO A 466 6.57 13.12 -15.07
N TYR A 467 5.30 13.39 -14.76
CA TYR A 467 4.57 14.50 -15.37
C TYR A 467 5.23 15.86 -15.09
N GLN A 468 5.66 16.08 -13.84
CA GLN A 468 6.27 17.34 -13.42
C GLN A 468 7.60 17.59 -14.14
N THR A 469 8.39 16.53 -14.35
CA THR A 469 9.69 16.64 -15.03
C THR A 469 9.57 16.69 -16.54
N LEU A 470 8.66 15.92 -17.15
CA LEU A 470 8.50 15.84 -18.60
C LEU A 470 7.75 17.05 -19.18
N ARG A 471 6.80 17.64 -18.44
CA ARG A 471 6.10 18.85 -18.88
C ARG A 471 7.06 20.00 -19.18
N SER A 472 8.14 20.15 -18.41
CA SER A 472 9.16 21.19 -18.63
C SER A 472 10.01 20.96 -19.90
N GLN A 473 9.99 19.75 -20.46
CA GLN A 473 10.83 19.36 -21.59
C GLN A 473 10.08 19.38 -22.93
N VAL A 474 8.78 19.64 -22.92
CA VAL A 474 7.92 19.72 -24.12
C VAL A 474 7.07 20.98 -24.08
N GLY A 475 6.58 21.42 -25.24
CA GLY A 475 5.72 22.61 -25.34
C GLY A 475 4.40 22.48 -24.57
N GLU A 476 3.75 23.61 -24.29
CA GLU A 476 2.44 23.65 -23.64
C GLU A 476 1.41 22.78 -24.38
N GLY A 477 0.58 22.05 -23.64
CA GLY A 477 -0.39 21.10 -24.20
C GLY A 477 0.19 19.78 -24.75
N ARG A 478 1.51 19.58 -24.73
CA ARG A 478 2.17 18.35 -25.22
C ARG A 478 2.44 17.29 -24.16
N CYS A 479 2.01 17.53 -22.91
CA CYS A 479 2.13 16.57 -21.81
C CYS A 479 0.84 16.57 -20.99
N PHE A 480 0.26 15.39 -20.78
CA PHE A 480 -1.00 15.20 -20.07
C PHE A 480 -0.81 14.25 -18.88
N SER A 481 -1.32 14.66 -17.72
CA SER A 481 -1.29 13.87 -16.48
C SER A 481 -2.52 12.97 -16.41
N VAL A 482 -2.31 11.66 -16.43
CA VAL A 482 -3.37 10.66 -16.33
C VAL A 482 -3.59 10.26 -14.87
N ASN A 483 -4.85 10.15 -14.45
CA ASN A 483 -5.19 9.62 -13.13
C ASN A 483 -5.02 8.09 -13.07
N CYS A 484 -4.02 7.62 -12.32
CA CYS A 484 -3.72 6.19 -12.16
C CYS A 484 -4.66 5.42 -11.21
N SER A 485 -5.56 6.10 -10.48
CA SER A 485 -6.56 5.40 -9.64
C SER A 485 -7.71 4.80 -10.45
N GLU A 486 -7.87 5.22 -11.71
CA GLU A 486 -8.93 4.78 -12.61
C GLU A 486 -8.49 3.61 -13.50
N LYS A 487 -9.44 2.87 -14.07
CA LYS A 487 -9.09 1.78 -15.00
C LYS A 487 -8.84 2.35 -16.41
N ALA A 488 -8.17 1.57 -17.25
CA ALA A 488 -7.73 1.98 -18.58
C ALA A 488 -8.86 2.53 -19.48
N LYS A 489 -10.11 2.09 -19.27
CA LYS A 489 -11.27 2.59 -20.02
C LYS A 489 -11.60 4.03 -19.64
N GLU A 490 -11.72 4.30 -18.34
CA GLU A 490 -12.03 5.64 -17.83
C GLU A 490 -10.89 6.62 -18.13
N GLN A 491 -9.64 6.17 -17.98
CA GLN A 491 -8.46 6.93 -18.40
C GLN A 491 -8.49 7.30 -19.89
N ALA A 492 -8.88 6.37 -20.77
CA ALA A 492 -8.99 6.64 -22.20
C ALA A 492 -10.09 7.66 -22.51
N LEU A 493 -11.24 7.58 -21.83
CA LEU A 493 -12.30 8.57 -21.99
C LEU A 493 -11.86 9.97 -21.58
N GLN A 494 -11.08 10.09 -20.50
CA GLN A 494 -10.50 11.38 -20.08
C GLN A 494 -9.55 11.95 -21.12
N VAL A 495 -8.64 11.13 -21.65
CA VAL A 495 -7.69 11.55 -22.69
C VAL A 495 -8.43 12.00 -23.96
N LEU A 496 -9.39 11.21 -24.45
CA LEU A 496 -10.13 11.55 -25.66
C LEU A 496 -10.97 12.82 -25.48
N LYS A 497 -11.60 12.99 -24.32
CA LYS A 497 -12.36 14.20 -23.99
C LYS A 497 -11.47 15.43 -23.91
N HIS A 498 -10.30 15.33 -23.28
CA HIS A 498 -9.37 16.44 -23.12
C HIS A 498 -8.83 16.96 -24.46
N PHE A 499 -8.49 16.04 -25.37
CA PHE A 499 -7.95 16.40 -26.69
C PHE A 499 -9.03 16.51 -27.78
N ASN A 500 -10.32 16.52 -27.41
CA ASN A 500 -11.46 16.60 -28.33
C ASN A 500 -11.40 15.56 -29.47
N VAL A 501 -11.01 14.33 -29.14
CA VAL A 501 -10.87 13.23 -30.10
C VAL A 501 -12.19 12.48 -30.22
N GLN A 502 -12.75 12.43 -31.43
CA GLN A 502 -14.02 11.75 -31.70
C GLN A 502 -13.80 10.38 -32.35
N VAL A 503 -14.14 9.31 -31.62
CA VAL A 503 -13.98 7.94 -32.10
C VAL A 503 -15.23 7.48 -32.83
N SER A 504 -15.09 7.02 -34.08
CA SER A 504 -16.16 6.39 -34.84
C SER A 504 -16.06 4.86 -34.79
N LEU A 505 -17.12 4.16 -35.22
CA LEU A 505 -17.10 2.68 -35.28
C LEU A 505 -16.01 2.14 -36.22
N THR A 506 -15.65 2.90 -37.27
CA THR A 506 -14.59 2.52 -38.22
C THR A 506 -13.18 2.63 -37.65
N ASP A 507 -12.98 3.38 -36.57
CA ASP A 507 -11.67 3.52 -35.92
C ASP A 507 -11.34 2.36 -34.98
N ILE A 508 -12.36 1.65 -34.50
CA ILE A 508 -12.21 0.58 -33.52
C ILE A 508 -11.40 -0.58 -34.13
N PHE A 509 -10.28 -0.92 -33.49
CA PHE A 509 -9.28 -1.90 -33.92
C PHE A 509 -8.56 -1.61 -35.25
N SER A 510 -8.72 -0.43 -35.83
CA SER A 510 -8.04 -0.02 -37.07
C SER A 510 -6.50 -0.11 -37.02
N ARG A 511 -5.91 -0.04 -35.81
CA ARG A 511 -4.46 -0.15 -35.55
C ARG A 511 -4.03 -1.37 -34.74
N CYS A 512 -4.93 -2.34 -34.57
CA CYS A 512 -4.68 -3.60 -33.86
C CYS A 512 -4.50 -4.75 -34.84
N GLN A 513 -3.32 -4.84 -35.46
CA GLN A 513 -2.82 -6.04 -36.14
C GLN A 513 -1.69 -6.66 -35.34
#